data_AF-Q8SU01-F1
#
_entry.id   AF-Q8SU01-F1
#
_cell.length_a   1.000
_cell.length_b   1.000
_cell.length_c   1.000
_cell.angle_alpha   90.00
_cell.angle_beta   90.00
_cell.angle_gamma   90.00
#
_symmetry.space_group_name_H-M   'P 1'
#
loop_
_entity.id
_entity.type
_entity.pdbx_description
1 polymer ?
#
loop_
_entity_poly.entity_id
_entity_poly.type
_entity_poly.pdbx_seq_one_letter_code
_entity_poly.pdbx_strand_id
1 'polypeptide(L)'
;MEEKINTELSRTEFSSQEDLKKHVLFVQAMIRDYEKHLYEEGRYDDPSKSNVRHWRDKLYRTVQEHRDISESAENLDELENTARLVHRQIGKADANQQILDRSTLKLMGLNYTSNDIEKALTDTRNKLKENQKQERFETLLVLIALLVFILICVLILFDKFVSSS
;
A
#
# COMPACT_ATOMS: atom_id res chain seq x y z
N MET A 1 -14.07 17.74 -18.26
CA MET A 1 -12.75 17.71 -18.96
C MET A 1 -12.69 16.48 -19.87
N GLU A 2 -13.09 15.31 -19.37
CA GLU A 2 -13.37 14.09 -20.15
C GLU A 2 -14.15 14.29 -21.46
N GLU A 3 -15.33 14.93 -21.40
CA GLU A 3 -16.15 15.14 -22.60
C GLU A 3 -15.43 15.94 -23.67
N LYS A 4 -14.63 16.94 -23.30
CA LYS A 4 -13.84 17.74 -24.24
C LYS A 4 -12.75 16.92 -24.93
N ILE A 5 -12.09 16.03 -24.18
CA ILE A 5 -11.09 15.11 -24.74
C ILE A 5 -11.74 14.16 -25.73
N ASN A 6 -12.92 13.61 -25.40
CA ASN A 6 -13.66 12.73 -26.29
C ASN A 6 -14.13 13.42 -27.58
N THR A 7 -14.58 14.68 -27.47
CA THR A 7 -14.98 15.49 -28.63
C THR A 7 -13.79 15.78 -29.54
N GLU A 8 -12.65 16.19 -29.00
CA GLU A 8 -11.47 16.44 -29.83
C GLU A 8 -10.93 15.16 -30.46
N LEU A 9 -10.94 14.04 -29.73
CA LEU A 9 -10.59 12.73 -30.28
C LEU A 9 -11.58 12.18 -31.33
N SER A 10 -12.72 12.82 -31.53
CA SER A 10 -13.67 12.45 -32.59
C SER A 10 -13.39 13.18 -33.91
N ARG A 11 -12.53 14.20 -33.89
CA ARG A 11 -12.12 14.91 -35.09
C ARG A 11 -11.19 14.04 -35.93
N THR A 12 -11.62 13.74 -37.15
CA THR A 12 -10.93 12.88 -38.11
C THR A 12 -10.55 13.60 -39.40
N GLU A 13 -10.89 14.89 -39.52
CA GLU A 13 -10.59 15.70 -40.70
C GLU A 13 -9.52 16.74 -40.38
N PHE A 14 -8.38 16.62 -41.08
CA PHE A 14 -7.24 17.52 -40.96
C PHE A 14 -6.87 18.07 -42.32
N SER A 15 -6.79 19.40 -42.43
CA SER A 15 -6.51 20.09 -43.70
C SER A 15 -5.02 20.04 -44.09
N SER A 16 -4.13 19.74 -43.13
CA SER A 16 -2.70 19.62 -43.35
C SER A 16 -2.01 18.78 -42.26
N GLN A 17 -0.80 18.30 -42.53
CA GLN A 17 0.01 17.58 -41.53
C GLN A 17 0.37 18.46 -40.33
N GLU A 18 0.53 19.77 -40.53
CA GLU A 18 0.79 20.69 -39.44
C GLU A 18 -0.45 20.90 -38.56
N ASP A 19 -1.65 20.87 -39.13
CA ASP A 19 -2.92 20.87 -38.40
C ASP A 19 -3.07 19.58 -37.57
N LEU A 20 -2.75 18.42 -38.15
CA LEU A 20 -2.69 17.15 -37.42
C LEU A 20 -1.69 17.21 -36.25
N LYS A 21 -0.47 17.73 -36.46
CA LYS A 21 0.54 17.86 -35.41
C LYS A 21 0.08 18.79 -34.28
N LYS A 22 -0.51 19.94 -34.62
CA LYS A 22 -1.06 20.88 -33.64
C LYS A 22 -2.20 20.25 -32.84
N HIS A 23 -3.10 19.54 -33.52
CA HIS A 23 -4.20 18.83 -32.87
C HIS A 23 -3.68 17.73 -31.93
N VAL A 24 -2.73 16.91 -32.37
CA VAL A 24 -2.16 15.83 -31.55
C VAL A 24 -1.49 16.38 -30.29
N LEU A 25 -0.68 17.43 -30.43
CA LEU A 25 -0.05 18.10 -29.27
C LEU A 25 -1.09 18.71 -28.33
N PHE A 26 -2.15 19.31 -28.88
CA PHE A 26 -3.23 19.89 -28.11
C PHE A 26 -3.98 18.83 -27.29
N VAL A 27 -4.42 17.74 -27.94
CA VAL A 27 -5.13 16.64 -27.27
C VAL A 27 -4.22 15.95 -26.25
N GLN A 28 -2.95 15.76 -26.57
CA GLN A 28 -1.98 15.20 -25.63
C GLN A 28 -1.78 16.08 -24.39
N ALA A 29 -1.74 17.40 -24.55
CA ALA A 29 -1.69 18.33 -23.43
C ALA A 29 -2.97 18.24 -22.57
N MET A 30 -4.16 18.16 -23.19
CA MET A 30 -5.41 17.99 -22.44
C MET A 30 -5.45 16.67 -21.64
N ILE A 31 -5.02 15.56 -22.24
CA ILE A 31 -4.96 14.26 -21.55
C ILE A 31 -4.02 14.34 -20.35
N ARG A 32 -2.85 14.97 -20.52
CA ARG A 32 -1.86 15.16 -19.44
C ARG A 32 -2.42 16.03 -18.32
N ASP A 33 -3.06 17.14 -18.66
CA ASP A 33 -3.59 18.07 -17.66
C ASP A 33 -4.75 17.43 -16.88
N TYR A 34 -5.58 16.63 -17.55
CA TYR A 34 -6.60 15.81 -16.90
C TYR A 34 -6.00 14.75 -15.97
N GLU A 35 -5.00 14.00 -16.44
CA GLU A 35 -4.32 13.00 -15.63
C GLU A 35 -3.68 13.64 -14.38
N LYS A 36 -3.00 14.79 -14.55
CA LYS A 36 -2.42 15.55 -13.45
C LYS A 36 -3.48 15.97 -12.43
N HIS A 37 -4.61 16.50 -12.90
CA HIS A 37 -5.71 16.90 -12.02
C HIS A 37 -6.26 15.73 -11.20
N LEU A 38 -6.43 14.56 -11.80
CA LEU A 38 -6.84 13.35 -11.08
C LEU A 38 -5.83 12.90 -10.02
N TYR A 39 -4.53 13.01 -10.31
CA TYR A 39 -3.47 12.73 -9.34
C TYR A 39 -3.50 13.71 -8.17
N GLU A 40 -3.67 15.01 -8.43
CA GLU A 40 -3.74 16.04 -7.40
C GLU A 40 -4.99 15.88 -6.50
N GLU A 41 -6.11 15.42 -7.06
CA GLU A 41 -7.32 15.12 -6.30
C GLU A 41 -7.31 13.74 -5.62
N GLY A 42 -6.29 12.91 -5.86
CA GLY A 42 -6.23 11.53 -5.35
C GLY A 42 -7.29 10.60 -5.95
N ARG A 43 -7.85 10.95 -7.11
CA ARG A 43 -8.93 10.22 -7.80
C ARG A 43 -8.44 9.42 -9.00
N TYR A 44 -7.12 9.21 -9.12
CA TYR A 44 -6.52 8.42 -10.19
C TYR A 44 -6.69 6.92 -9.94
N ASP A 45 -7.91 6.43 -10.15
CA ASP A 45 -8.33 5.04 -9.99
C ASP A 45 -8.19 4.22 -11.28
N ASP A 46 -8.41 2.91 -11.20
CA ASP A 46 -8.27 1.99 -12.35
C ASP A 46 -9.20 2.35 -13.53
N PRO A 47 -10.46 2.78 -13.33
CA PRO A 47 -11.29 3.33 -14.41
C PRO A 47 -10.64 4.53 -15.11
N SER A 48 -10.11 5.49 -14.34
CA SER A 48 -9.47 6.68 -14.89
C SER A 48 -8.20 6.34 -15.68
N LYS A 49 -7.40 5.39 -15.19
CA LYS A 49 -6.23 4.85 -15.92
C LYS A 49 -6.64 4.24 -17.26
N SER A 50 -7.71 3.44 -17.26
CA SER A 50 -8.23 2.82 -18.48
C SER A 50 -8.69 3.88 -19.49
N ASN A 51 -9.37 4.94 -19.05
CA ASN A 51 -9.80 6.04 -19.91
C ASN A 51 -8.61 6.79 -20.53
N VAL A 52 -7.60 7.16 -19.73
CA VAL A 52 -6.39 7.83 -20.20
C VAL A 52 -5.64 6.97 -21.21
N ARG A 53 -5.53 5.66 -20.95
CA ARG A 53 -4.93 4.71 -21.90
C ARG A 53 -5.72 4.63 -23.20
N HIS A 54 -7.04 4.51 -23.13
CA HIS A 54 -7.90 4.47 -24.31
C HIS A 54 -7.74 5.71 -25.18
N TRP A 55 -7.69 6.91 -24.60
CA TRP A 55 -7.48 8.14 -25.34
C TRP A 55 -6.10 8.22 -26.01
N ARG A 56 -5.05 7.79 -25.33
CA ARG A 56 -3.69 7.75 -25.90
C ARG A 56 -3.60 6.75 -27.06
N ASP A 57 -4.24 5.60 -26.92
CA ASP A 57 -4.29 4.58 -27.99
C ASP A 57 -5.11 5.09 -29.19
N LYS A 58 -6.21 5.80 -28.94
CA LYS A 58 -7.01 6.42 -30.00
C LYS A 58 -6.23 7.51 -30.73
N LEU A 59 -5.52 8.36 -30.00
CA LEU A 59 -4.66 9.40 -30.59
C LEU A 59 -3.54 8.81 -31.46
N TYR A 60 -2.92 7.71 -31.00
CA TYR A 60 -1.92 6.98 -31.77
C TYR A 60 -2.49 6.42 -33.08
N ARG A 61 -3.70 5.85 -33.03
CA ARG A 61 -4.39 5.37 -34.25
C ARG A 61 -4.71 6.50 -35.22
N THR A 62 -5.18 7.65 -34.73
CA THR A 62 -5.43 8.83 -35.58
C THR A 62 -4.17 9.25 -36.31
N VAL A 63 -3.01 9.29 -35.65
CA VAL A 63 -1.72 9.59 -36.30
C VAL A 63 -1.36 8.53 -37.34
N GLN A 64 -1.60 7.25 -37.04
CA GLN A 64 -1.30 6.13 -37.94
C GLN A 64 -2.20 6.10 -39.19
N GLU A 65 -3.49 6.45 -39.05
CA GLU A 65 -4.46 6.50 -40.15
C GLU A 65 -4.19 7.65 -41.13
N HIS A 66 -3.59 8.74 -40.64
CA HIS A 66 -3.26 9.91 -41.46
C HIS A 66 -1.82 9.87 -42.02
N ARG A 67 -1.17 8.70 -41.95
CA ARG A 67 0.17 8.45 -42.48
C ARG A 67 0.25 8.64 -44.01
N ASP A 68 -0.84 8.42 -44.71
CA ASP A 68 -0.90 8.48 -46.18
C ASP A 68 -1.00 9.91 -46.74
N ILE A 69 -1.05 10.95 -45.90
CA ILE A 69 -1.29 12.34 -46.31
C ILE A 69 -0.04 13.09 -46.80
N SER A 70 1.21 12.63 -46.60
CA SER A 70 2.37 13.36 -47.15
C SER A 70 3.72 12.62 -47.15
N GLU A 71 4.48 12.83 -48.23
CA GLU A 71 5.87 12.45 -48.55
C GLU A 71 6.96 13.00 -47.61
N SER A 72 6.63 13.46 -46.39
CA SER A 72 7.62 13.96 -45.41
C SER A 72 7.79 12.96 -44.26
N ALA A 73 8.50 11.86 -44.56
CA ALA A 73 8.76 10.77 -43.61
C ALA A 73 9.55 11.20 -42.36
N GLU A 74 10.40 12.23 -42.45
CA GLU A 74 11.27 12.65 -41.33
C GLU A 74 10.52 13.22 -40.12
N ASN A 75 9.45 14.00 -40.33
CA ASN A 75 8.71 14.62 -39.23
C ASN A 75 7.70 13.67 -38.56
N LEU A 76 7.33 12.59 -39.26
CA LEU A 76 6.37 11.60 -38.79
C LEU A 76 7.06 10.58 -37.86
N ASP A 77 8.31 10.23 -38.17
CA ASP A 77 9.15 9.39 -37.32
C ASP A 77 9.37 10.01 -35.93
N GLU A 78 9.59 11.32 -35.82
CA GLU A 78 9.74 11.97 -34.51
C GLU A 78 8.45 11.93 -33.67
N LEU A 79 7.30 12.13 -34.30
CA LEU A 79 6.00 12.11 -33.62
C LEU A 79 5.62 10.69 -33.22
N GLU A 80 5.86 9.70 -34.10
CA GLU A 80 5.69 8.29 -33.79
C GLU A 80 6.62 7.86 -32.66
N ASN A 81 7.90 8.24 -32.72
CA ASN A 81 8.86 7.95 -31.67
C ASN A 81 8.43 8.55 -30.33
N THR A 82 7.87 9.77 -30.33
CA THR A 82 7.36 10.42 -29.13
C THR A 82 6.12 9.69 -28.58
N ALA A 83 5.13 9.37 -29.42
CA ALA A 83 3.94 8.65 -29.01
C ALA A 83 4.24 7.22 -28.52
N ARG A 84 5.16 6.52 -29.21
CA ARG A 84 5.63 5.18 -28.86
C ARG A 84 6.45 5.18 -27.57
N LEU A 85 7.29 6.20 -27.37
CA LEU A 85 8.05 6.38 -26.13
C LEU A 85 7.10 6.58 -24.94
N VAL A 86 6.07 7.42 -25.11
CA VAL A 86 5.05 7.66 -24.08
C VAL A 86 4.29 6.38 -23.76
N HIS A 87 3.81 5.65 -24.76
CA HIS A 87 3.12 4.36 -24.57
C HIS A 87 4.01 3.34 -23.83
N ARG A 88 5.30 3.27 -24.18
CA ARG A 88 6.28 2.40 -23.51
C ARG A 88 6.57 2.83 -22.07
N GLN A 89 6.63 4.13 -21.80
CA GLN A 89 6.85 4.65 -20.46
C GLN A 89 5.64 4.40 -19.55
N ILE A 90 4.41 4.47 -20.08
CA ILE A 90 3.19 4.11 -19.36
C ILE A 90 3.19 2.63 -18.99
N GLY A 91 3.49 1.73 -19.94
CA GLY A 91 3.58 0.30 -19.63
C GLY A 91 4.62 -0.03 -18.55
N LYS A 92 5.73 0.71 -18.51
CA LYS A 92 6.73 0.61 -17.43
C LYS A 92 6.23 1.22 -16.11
N ALA A 93 5.50 2.33 -16.17
CA ALA A 93 4.92 2.98 -15.00
C ALA A 93 3.82 2.11 -14.35
N ASP A 94 2.97 1.46 -15.15
CA ASP A 94 1.96 0.49 -14.68
C ASP A 94 2.62 -0.69 -13.97
N ALA A 95 3.69 -1.25 -14.56
CA ALA A 95 4.46 -2.32 -13.93
C ALA A 95 5.09 -1.85 -12.60
N ASN A 96 5.58 -0.61 -12.54
CA ASN A 96 6.12 -0.03 -11.32
C ASN A 96 5.03 0.28 -10.26
N GLN A 97 3.84 0.72 -10.67
CA GLN A 97 2.68 0.89 -9.79
C GLN A 97 2.26 -0.45 -9.19
N GLN A 98 2.23 -1.51 -9.98
CA GLN A 98 1.90 -2.85 -9.51
C GLN A 98 2.96 -3.40 -8.50
N ILE A 99 4.23 -3.02 -8.67
CA ILE A 99 5.31 -3.32 -7.72
C ILE A 99 5.16 -2.49 -6.43
N LEU A 100 4.76 -1.22 -6.54
CA LEU A 100 4.46 -0.35 -5.41
C LEU A 100 3.26 -0.88 -4.61
N ASP A 101 2.17 -1.28 -5.25
CA ASP A 101 1.00 -1.89 -4.58
C ASP A 101 1.34 -3.20 -3.89
N ARG A 102 2.15 -4.06 -4.51
CA ARG A 102 2.67 -5.27 -3.84
C ARG A 102 3.56 -4.94 -2.65
N SER A 103 4.34 -3.87 -2.72
CA SER A 103 5.20 -3.42 -1.62
C SER A 103 4.39 -2.81 -0.49
N THR A 104 3.35 -2.02 -0.81
CA THR A 104 2.39 -1.45 0.14
C THR A 104 1.56 -2.55 0.83
N LEU A 105 1.10 -3.57 0.10
CA LEU A 105 0.45 -4.75 0.67
C LEU A 105 1.38 -5.55 1.57
N LYS A 106 2.67 -5.71 1.19
CA LYS A 106 3.68 -6.32 2.08
C LYS A 106 3.93 -5.49 3.34
N LEU A 107 3.97 -4.17 3.23
CA LEU A 107 4.09 -3.25 4.37
C LEU A 107 2.87 -3.29 5.29
N MET A 108 1.65 -3.33 4.74
CA MET A 108 0.41 -3.54 5.51
C MET A 108 0.38 -4.91 6.19
N GLY A 109 0.82 -5.97 5.49
CA GLY A 109 0.92 -7.32 6.06
C GLY A 109 1.96 -7.41 7.18
N LEU A 110 3.10 -6.71 7.04
CA LEU A 110 4.10 -6.58 8.09
C LEU A 110 3.57 -5.77 9.29
N ASN A 111 2.75 -4.73 9.05
CA ASN A 111 2.15 -3.94 10.13
C ASN A 111 1.10 -4.77 10.91
N TYR A 112 0.28 -5.56 10.21
CA TYR A 112 -0.63 -6.54 10.84
C TYR A 112 0.14 -7.57 11.67
N THR A 113 1.21 -8.14 11.11
CA THR A 113 2.07 -9.11 11.80
C THR A 113 2.76 -8.46 13.01
N SER A 114 3.20 -7.21 12.91
CA SER A 114 3.83 -6.46 14.00
C SER A 114 2.84 -6.22 15.14
N ASN A 115 1.59 -5.89 14.83
CA ASN A 115 0.56 -5.65 15.84
C ASN A 115 0.14 -6.96 16.55
N ASP A 116 0.08 -8.07 15.81
CA ASP A 116 -0.17 -9.39 16.38
C ASP A 116 0.99 -9.88 17.26
N ILE A 117 2.24 -9.60 16.86
CA ILE A 117 3.43 -9.86 17.68
C ILE A 117 3.44 -9.00 18.94
N GLU A 118 3.09 -7.72 18.84
CA GLU A 118 3.02 -6.79 19.98
C GLU A 118 1.91 -7.20 20.96
N LYS A 119 0.77 -7.66 20.44
CA LYS A 119 -0.33 -8.24 21.23
C LYS A 119 0.08 -9.54 21.92
N ALA A 120 0.76 -10.44 21.22
CA ALA A 120 1.28 -11.67 21.82
C ALA A 120 2.34 -11.39 22.89
N LEU A 121 3.20 -10.39 22.70
CA LEU A 121 4.20 -9.93 23.68
C LEU A 121 3.54 -9.32 24.91
N THR A 122 2.51 -8.49 24.74
CA THR A 122 1.76 -7.90 25.85
C THR A 122 0.98 -8.95 26.64
N ASP A 123 0.31 -9.89 25.96
CA ASP A 123 -0.37 -11.02 26.62
C ASP A 123 0.62 -11.92 27.37
N THR A 124 1.78 -12.21 26.79
CA THR A 124 2.83 -12.99 27.46
C THR A 124 3.38 -12.26 28.67
N ARG A 125 3.59 -10.94 28.57
CA ARG A 125 4.06 -10.11 29.70
C ARG A 125 3.03 -10.05 30.83
N ASN A 126 1.74 -10.01 30.50
CA ASN A 126 0.66 -10.03 31.48
C ASN A 126 0.58 -11.39 32.18
N LYS A 127 0.64 -12.50 31.42
CA LYS A 127 0.71 -13.86 31.99
C LYS A 127 1.94 -14.06 32.87
N LEU A 128 3.10 -13.55 32.47
CA LEU A 128 4.32 -13.63 33.28
C LEU A 128 4.18 -12.89 34.62
N LYS A 129 3.57 -11.71 34.60
CA LYS A 129 3.28 -10.94 35.83
C LYS A 129 2.29 -11.65 36.74
N GLU A 130 1.29 -12.31 36.17
CA GLU A 130 0.28 -13.06 36.92
C GLU A 130 0.91 -14.28 37.60
N ASN A 131 1.70 -15.06 36.86
CA ASN A 131 2.44 -16.21 37.40
C ASN A 131 3.39 -15.81 38.52
N GLN A 132 4.13 -14.71 38.37
CA GLN A 132 5.02 -14.21 39.45
C GLN A 132 4.26 -13.81 40.71
N LYS A 133 3.04 -13.29 40.59
CA LYS A 133 2.21 -12.99 41.77
C LYS A 133 1.78 -14.28 42.45
N GLN A 134 1.38 -15.28 41.69
CA GLN A 134 0.95 -16.56 42.22
C GLN A 134 2.08 -17.30 42.95
N GLU A 135 3.29 -17.35 42.36
CA GLU A 135 4.48 -17.93 43.02
C GLU A 135 4.79 -17.30 44.37
N ARG A 136 4.63 -15.98 44.50
CA ARG A 136 4.84 -15.26 45.77
C ARG A 136 3.81 -15.67 46.82
N PHE A 137 2.54 -15.84 46.44
CA PHE A 137 1.49 -16.30 47.34
C PHE A 137 1.73 -17.73 47.80
N GLU A 138 2.11 -18.62 46.89
CA GLU A 138 2.44 -20.02 47.22
C GLU A 138 3.63 -20.09 48.19
N THR A 139 4.69 -19.31 47.93
CA THR A 139 5.86 -19.22 48.83
C THR A 139 5.46 -18.74 50.22
N LEU A 140 4.60 -17.72 50.30
CA LEU A 140 4.13 -17.17 51.56
C LEU A 140 3.28 -18.18 52.33
N LEU A 141 2.39 -18.91 51.65
CA LEU A 141 1.58 -19.98 52.25
C LEU A 141 2.46 -21.11 52.83
N VAL A 142 3.49 -21.54 52.09
CA VAL A 142 4.44 -22.55 52.58
C VAL A 142 5.18 -22.05 53.83
N LEU A 143 5.58 -20.78 53.85
CA LEU A 143 6.27 -20.18 55.01
C LEU A 143 5.35 -20.09 56.24
N ILE A 144 4.08 -19.74 56.06
CA ILE A 144 3.08 -19.76 57.14
C ILE A 144 2.91 -21.18 57.69
N ALA A 145 2.77 -22.18 56.82
CA ALA A 145 2.62 -23.57 57.25
C ALA A 145 3.81 -24.07 58.08
N LEU A 146 5.04 -23.70 57.68
CA LEU A 146 6.25 -23.99 58.44
C LEU A 146 6.25 -23.33 59.83
N LEU A 147 5.84 -22.06 59.91
CA LEU A 147 5.75 -21.34 61.19
C LEU A 147 4.78 -22.02 62.16
N VAL A 148 3.59 -22.41 61.67
CA VAL A 148 2.59 -23.12 62.48
C VAL A 148 3.15 -24.45 63.00
N PHE A 149 3.85 -25.21 62.15
CA PHE A 149 4.47 -26.47 62.56
C PHE A 149 5.50 -26.27 63.68
N ILE A 150 6.39 -25.29 63.55
CA ILE A 150 7.38 -24.97 64.59
C ILE A 150 6.70 -24.58 65.91
N LEU A 151 5.62 -23.80 65.85
CA LEU A 151 4.86 -23.36 67.01
C LEU A 151 4.26 -24.56 67.76
N ILE A 152 3.68 -25.52 67.04
CA ILE A 152 3.17 -26.76 67.62
C ILE A 152 4.29 -27.57 68.27
N CYS A 153 5.44 -27.71 67.62
CA CYS A 153 6.60 -28.41 68.21
C CYS A 153 7.06 -27.75 69.52
N VAL A 154 7.12 -26.42 69.57
CA VAL A 154 7.48 -25.67 70.77
C VAL A 154 6.45 -25.90 71.88
N LEU A 155 5.14 -25.87 71.58
CA LEU A 155 4.09 -26.15 72.56
C LEU A 155 4.21 -27.56 73.15
N ILE A 156 4.47 -28.58 72.31
CA ILE A 156 4.68 -29.96 72.77
C ILE A 156 5.91 -30.05 73.69
N LEU A 157 7.00 -29.37 73.34
CA LEU A 157 8.19 -29.34 74.18
C LEU A 157 7.92 -28.65 75.52
N PHE A 158 7.21 -27.50 75.51
CA PHE A 158 6.81 -26.82 76.74
C PHE A 158 5.92 -27.70 77.63
N ASP A 159 4.92 -28.36 77.06
CA ASP A 159 4.03 -29.27 77.79
C ASP A 159 4.82 -30.41 78.45
N LYS A 160 5.78 -31.00 77.73
CA LYS A 160 6.66 -32.04 78.26
C LYS A 160 7.60 -31.53 79.36
N PHE A 161 8.15 -30.32 79.22
CA PHE A 161 9.03 -29.73 80.23
C PHE A 161 8.29 -29.32 81.50
N VAL A 162 7.07 -28.77 81.36
CA VAL A 162 6.23 -28.37 82.50
C VAL A 162 5.65 -29.59 83.23
N SER A 163 5.19 -30.62 82.51
CA SER A 163 4.68 -31.85 83.14
C SER A 163 5.77 -32.74 83.75
N SER A 164 7.05 -32.50 83.42
CA SER A 164 8.20 -33.25 83.95
C SER A 164 8.92 -32.54 85.11
N SER A 165 8.48 -31.34 85.51
CA SER A 165 8.98 -30.60 86.68
C SER A 165 7.97 -30.67 87.83
#